data_AF-A0A6M0S867-F1
#
_entry.id   AF-A0A6M0S867-F1
#
_cell.length_a   1.000
_cell.length_b   1.000
_cell.length_c   1.000
_cell.angle_alpha   90.00
_cell.angle_beta   90.00
_cell.angle_gamma   90.00
#
_symmetry.space_group_name_H-M   'P 1'
#
loop_
_entity.id
_entity.type
_entity.pdbx_description
1 polymer ?
#
loop_
_entity_poly.entity_id
_entity_poly.type
_entity_poly.pdbx_seq_one_letter_code
_entity_poly.pdbx_strand_id
1 'polypeptide(L)'
;MRLFKPSKVTITLLQVLIIPLLVYSFTSNSYHLNDSAYGVTSSLQKEDHLDFSGDGSGGNQSDGASRDGQCPNVGNIWLTALIPVSGNGKTTEARPTLWFYIPYTSSQIALAEFVINDNRIPLIVPETPGYTSLRIPQEFSLEVDTEYKWFLEIHCDLRNRKKIPAYVNGKIQRIESTNVLSTQLEEPGIAQELVYAEYGLWFDAINYVSALRSQNPSDQALLLRWQNLLAVKGVHLDSMPQEPFVGTLLE
;
A
#
# COMPACT_ATOMS: atom_id res chain seq x y z
N MET A 1 47.76 -11.44 -73.59
CA MET A 1 49.02 -11.12 -72.88
C MET A 1 48.69 -10.55 -71.51
N ARG A 2 48.61 -11.39 -70.48
CA ARG A 2 48.83 -11.08 -69.05
C ARG A 2 48.90 -12.42 -68.33
N LEU A 3 50.05 -12.62 -67.70
CA LEU A 3 50.54 -13.84 -67.08
C LEU A 3 49.80 -14.08 -65.75
N PHE A 4 49.26 -15.28 -65.54
CA PHE A 4 48.83 -15.74 -64.21
C PHE A 4 49.88 -16.72 -63.66
N LYS A 5 50.45 -16.31 -62.53
CA LYS A 5 51.56 -16.90 -61.79
C LYS A 5 51.02 -18.05 -60.92
N PRO A 6 51.70 -19.21 -60.79
CA PRO A 6 51.28 -20.24 -59.86
C PRO A 6 51.77 -19.89 -58.44
N SER A 7 50.85 -19.88 -57.47
CA SER A 7 51.19 -19.75 -56.05
C SER A 7 51.33 -21.13 -55.43
N LYS A 8 52.44 -21.33 -54.71
CA LYS A 8 52.80 -22.56 -54.02
C LYS A 8 51.90 -22.76 -52.80
N VAL A 9 51.34 -23.96 -52.67
CA VAL A 9 50.63 -24.41 -51.48
C VAL A 9 51.67 -24.89 -50.47
N THR A 10 51.82 -24.16 -49.36
CA THR A 10 52.67 -24.55 -48.23
C THR A 10 51.77 -25.11 -47.13
N ILE A 11 51.88 -26.43 -46.90
CA ILE A 11 51.19 -27.14 -45.82
C ILE A 11 51.89 -26.77 -44.50
N THR A 12 51.19 -26.07 -43.61
CA THR A 12 51.68 -25.77 -42.25
C THR A 12 51.08 -26.77 -41.28
N LEU A 13 51.96 -27.49 -40.55
CA LEU A 13 51.59 -28.49 -39.56
C LEU A 13 50.77 -27.88 -38.41
N LEU A 14 49.66 -28.54 -38.10
CA LEU A 14 48.77 -28.27 -36.99
C LEU A 14 49.45 -28.64 -35.65
N GLN A 15 49.88 -27.67 -34.86
CA GLN A 15 50.31 -27.90 -33.48
C GLN A 15 49.06 -28.00 -32.58
N VAL A 16 48.82 -29.20 -32.05
CA VAL A 16 47.80 -29.47 -31.03
C VAL A 16 48.31 -28.92 -29.70
N LEU A 17 47.75 -27.79 -29.25
CA LEU A 17 47.96 -27.26 -27.90
C LEU A 17 47.11 -28.08 -26.91
N ILE A 18 47.78 -28.92 -26.14
CA ILE A 18 47.21 -29.61 -24.98
C ILE A 18 47.00 -28.56 -23.89
N ILE A 19 45.75 -28.18 -23.64
CA ILE A 19 45.37 -27.33 -22.49
C ILE A 19 45.33 -28.25 -21.26
N PRO A 20 46.19 -28.07 -20.25
CA PRO A 20 46.04 -28.82 -19.01
C PRO A 20 44.78 -28.36 -18.29
N LEU A 21 43.87 -29.29 -18.00
CA LEU A 21 42.72 -29.08 -17.12
C LEU A 21 43.25 -28.69 -15.73
N LEU A 22 43.17 -27.40 -15.41
CA LEU A 22 43.32 -26.92 -14.04
C LEU A 22 42.13 -27.45 -13.23
N VAL A 23 42.40 -28.45 -12.41
CA VAL A 23 41.47 -28.90 -11.36
C VAL A 23 41.45 -27.80 -10.30
N TYR A 24 40.49 -26.88 -10.41
CA TYR A 24 40.18 -25.97 -9.31
C TYR A 24 39.56 -26.79 -8.18
N SER A 25 40.34 -27.04 -7.13
CA SER A 25 39.81 -27.45 -5.85
C SER A 25 38.91 -26.33 -5.33
N PHE A 26 37.60 -26.58 -5.32
CA PHE A 26 36.66 -25.78 -4.54
C PHE A 26 37.00 -26.00 -3.06
N THR A 27 37.73 -25.05 -2.46
CA THR A 27 37.69 -24.90 -1.01
C THR A 27 36.28 -24.42 -0.67
N SER A 28 35.52 -25.23 0.06
CA SER A 28 34.28 -24.79 0.68
C SER A 28 34.61 -23.70 1.69
N ASN A 29 34.60 -22.45 1.23
CA ASN A 29 34.43 -21.32 2.12
C ASN A 29 33.08 -21.53 2.80
N SER A 30 33.11 -21.80 4.09
CA SER A 30 31.95 -21.67 4.96
C SER A 30 31.52 -20.21 4.90
N TYR A 31 30.56 -19.92 4.05
CA TYR A 31 29.80 -18.68 4.13
C TYR A 31 29.16 -18.68 5.51
N HIS A 32 29.66 -17.83 6.40
CA HIS A 32 28.91 -17.39 7.56
C HIS A 32 27.56 -16.89 7.04
N LEU A 33 26.49 -17.63 7.35
CA LEU A 33 25.12 -17.18 7.15
C LEU A 33 24.94 -15.96 8.07
N ASN A 34 25.09 -14.76 7.51
CA ASN A 34 24.62 -13.53 8.15
C ASN A 34 23.08 -13.58 8.17
N ASP A 35 22.56 -14.12 9.25
CA ASP A 35 21.58 -13.49 10.14
C ASP A 35 20.57 -12.46 9.59
N SER A 36 19.92 -12.76 8.46
CA SER A 36 18.64 -12.17 8.07
C SER A 36 17.44 -12.85 8.77
N ALA A 37 17.70 -13.85 9.61
CA ALA A 37 16.68 -14.58 10.36
C ALA A 37 16.17 -13.81 11.60
N TYR A 38 17.02 -13.06 12.33
CA TYR A 38 16.54 -12.28 13.48
C TYR A 38 15.62 -11.11 13.09
N GLY A 39 15.87 -10.46 11.94
CA GLY A 39 15.03 -9.35 11.47
C GLY A 39 13.62 -9.81 11.07
N VAL A 40 13.53 -10.95 10.38
CA VAL A 40 12.24 -11.52 9.95
C VAL A 40 11.48 -12.17 11.12
N THR A 41 12.18 -12.80 12.07
CA THR A 41 11.51 -13.39 13.25
C THR A 41 11.00 -12.33 14.22
N SER A 42 11.72 -11.22 14.44
CA SER A 42 11.24 -10.16 15.34
C SER A 42 10.08 -9.38 14.73
N SER A 43 10.08 -9.11 13.42
CA SER A 43 8.95 -8.44 12.75
C SER A 43 7.68 -9.29 12.79
N LEU A 44 7.79 -10.61 12.56
CA LEU A 44 6.65 -11.52 12.62
C LEU A 44 6.10 -11.69 14.04
N GLN A 45 6.97 -11.70 15.06
CA GLN A 45 6.52 -11.72 16.47
C GLN A 45 5.85 -10.41 16.89
N LYS A 46 6.31 -9.28 16.33
CA LYS A 46 5.76 -7.95 16.58
C LYS A 46 4.34 -7.81 16.01
N GLU A 47 4.10 -8.38 14.84
CA GLU A 47 2.79 -8.41 14.18
C GLU A 47 1.74 -9.24 14.95
N ASP A 48 2.12 -10.36 15.56
CA ASP A 48 1.22 -11.26 16.31
C ASP A 48 0.58 -10.60 17.55
N HIS A 49 1.21 -9.53 18.08
CA HIS A 49 0.68 -8.76 19.21
C HIS A 49 -0.20 -7.57 18.79
N LEU A 50 -0.21 -7.18 17.51
CA LEU A 50 -1.00 -6.04 17.05
C LEU A 50 -2.49 -6.39 17.00
N ASP A 51 -3.33 -5.51 17.56
CA ASP A 51 -4.78 -5.68 17.60
C ASP A 51 -5.49 -4.34 17.42
N PHE A 52 -6.21 -4.20 16.31
CA PHE A 52 -7.04 -3.04 15.98
C PHE A 52 -8.55 -3.32 16.13
N SER A 53 -8.93 -4.39 16.82
CA SER A 53 -10.34 -4.78 16.96
C SER A 53 -11.20 -3.67 17.57
N GLY A 54 -10.62 -2.84 18.46
CA GLY A 54 -11.26 -1.64 19.03
C GLY A 54 -12.62 -1.89 19.70
N ASP A 55 -13.20 -0.85 20.30
CA ASP A 55 -14.55 -0.83 20.87
C ASP A 55 -15.52 0.00 20.00
N GLY A 56 -15.36 -0.09 18.68
CA GLY A 56 -16.13 0.70 17.72
C GLY A 56 -17.19 -0.14 16.99
N SER A 57 -18.42 0.36 16.95
CA SER A 57 -19.50 -0.13 16.07
C SER A 57 -19.89 0.90 15.00
N GLY A 58 -18.98 1.83 14.68
CA GLY A 58 -19.36 3.14 14.11
C GLY A 58 -18.96 3.41 12.66
N GLY A 59 -18.17 2.56 12.01
CA GLY A 59 -17.65 2.79 10.66
C GLY A 59 -18.09 1.76 9.63
N ASN A 60 -18.13 2.18 8.37
CA ASN A 60 -18.33 1.29 7.22
C ASN A 60 -17.02 1.17 6.45
N GLN A 61 -16.30 0.07 6.69
CA GLN A 61 -15.05 -0.25 5.99
C GLN A 61 -15.29 -0.57 4.51
N SER A 62 -16.43 -1.18 4.15
CA SER A 62 -16.77 -1.57 2.79
C SER A 62 -18.25 -1.35 2.49
N ASP A 63 -18.58 -0.95 1.26
CA ASP A 63 -19.95 -0.66 0.81
C ASP A 63 -20.78 -1.93 0.45
N GLY A 64 -20.31 -3.13 0.81
CA GLY A 64 -20.93 -4.41 0.41
C GLY A 64 -22.37 -4.70 0.87
N ALA A 65 -23.01 -3.77 1.58
CA ALA A 65 -24.38 -3.90 2.09
C ALA A 65 -25.44 -3.10 1.31
N SER A 66 -25.06 -2.29 0.32
CA SER A 66 -25.99 -1.40 -0.40
C SER A 66 -26.80 -2.16 -1.46
N ARG A 67 -27.90 -2.80 -1.05
CA ARG A 67 -28.78 -3.63 -1.91
C ARG A 67 -29.45 -2.86 -3.06
N ASP A 68 -29.52 -1.52 -2.95
CA ASP A 68 -30.18 -0.62 -3.92
C ASP A 68 -29.24 0.49 -4.44
N GLY A 69 -27.92 0.24 -4.40
CA GLY A 69 -26.89 1.22 -4.75
C GLY A 69 -27.03 1.82 -6.16
N GLN A 70 -26.50 3.04 -6.33
CA GLN A 70 -26.39 3.70 -7.64
C GLN A 70 -25.32 3.06 -8.53
N CYS A 71 -24.26 2.53 -7.92
CA CYS A 71 -23.07 2.10 -8.62
C CYS A 71 -23.20 0.69 -9.22
N PRO A 72 -22.54 0.43 -10.36
CA PRO A 72 -22.56 -0.89 -10.97
C PRO A 72 -21.94 -1.92 -10.02
N ASN A 73 -22.48 -3.14 -10.04
CA ASN A 73 -21.83 -4.26 -9.38
C ASN A 73 -20.58 -4.65 -10.18
N VAL A 74 -19.41 -4.56 -9.56
CA VAL A 74 -18.11 -4.89 -10.17
C VAL A 74 -17.61 -6.22 -9.62
N GLY A 75 -18.51 -7.22 -9.57
CA GLY A 75 -18.24 -8.52 -8.95
C GLY A 75 -18.30 -8.46 -7.43
N ASN A 76 -17.33 -9.12 -6.77
CA ASN A 76 -17.24 -9.19 -5.31
C ASN A 76 -16.34 -8.09 -4.70
N ILE A 77 -15.96 -7.09 -5.49
CA ILE A 77 -15.09 -6.00 -5.05
C ILE A 77 -15.93 -4.74 -4.90
N TRP A 78 -15.82 -4.12 -3.73
CA TRP A 78 -16.61 -2.95 -3.32
C TRP A 78 -15.70 -1.75 -3.08
N LEU A 79 -16.29 -0.56 -3.02
CA LEU A 79 -15.61 0.59 -2.44
C LEU A 79 -15.20 0.23 -1.02
N THR A 80 -13.91 0.39 -0.72
CA THR A 80 -13.32 -0.05 0.55
C THR A 80 -12.39 1.02 1.08
N ALA A 81 -12.53 1.38 2.36
CA ALA A 81 -11.54 2.16 3.08
C ALA A 81 -10.53 1.24 3.75
N LEU A 82 -9.24 1.58 3.65
CA LEU A 82 -8.15 0.83 4.29
C LEU A 82 -8.04 1.26 5.77
N ILE A 83 -9.05 0.89 6.55
CA ILE A 83 -9.20 1.16 7.98
C ILE A 83 -9.52 -0.12 8.75
N PRO A 84 -9.37 -0.16 10.09
CA PRO A 84 -9.85 -1.28 10.88
C PRO A 84 -11.37 -1.43 10.80
N VAL A 85 -11.87 -2.65 11.06
CA VAL A 85 -13.31 -2.98 11.05
C VAL A 85 -14.09 -2.12 12.06
N SER A 86 -13.46 -1.71 13.16
CA SER A 86 -14.06 -0.81 14.15
C SER A 86 -14.46 0.56 13.57
N GLY A 87 -13.87 0.94 12.43
CA GLY A 87 -14.07 2.24 11.80
C GLY A 87 -13.22 3.36 12.38
N ASN A 88 -12.41 3.07 13.40
CA ASN A 88 -11.68 4.07 14.18
C ASN A 88 -10.17 3.94 13.95
N GLY A 89 -9.46 5.06 13.98
CA GLY A 89 -8.00 5.08 13.98
C GLY A 89 -7.43 6.38 14.52
N LYS A 90 -6.14 6.37 14.86
CA LYS A 90 -5.42 7.54 15.36
C LYS A 90 -4.35 7.98 14.37
N THR A 91 -3.95 9.24 14.50
CA THR A 91 -2.82 9.81 13.78
C THR A 91 -2.02 10.81 14.61
N THR A 92 -0.76 11.05 14.26
CA THR A 92 -0.01 12.22 14.77
C THR A 92 -0.05 13.42 13.83
N GLU A 93 -0.40 13.20 12.56
CA GLU A 93 -0.36 14.24 11.55
C GLU A 93 -1.54 15.22 11.65
N ALA A 94 -1.28 16.50 11.40
CA ALA A 94 -2.34 17.50 11.25
C ALA A 94 -3.21 17.26 10.00
N ARG A 95 -2.66 16.62 8.97
CA ARG A 95 -3.33 16.44 7.68
C ARG A 95 -3.17 15.01 7.19
N PRO A 96 -3.53 13.98 7.94
CA PRO A 96 -3.24 12.58 7.61
C PRO A 96 -3.69 12.19 6.19
N THR A 97 -3.08 11.15 5.66
CA THR A 97 -3.49 10.55 4.38
C THR A 97 -4.38 9.34 4.61
N LEU A 98 -5.58 9.38 4.06
CA LEU A 98 -6.52 8.26 4.03
C LEU A 98 -6.30 7.43 2.76
N TRP A 99 -6.56 6.13 2.85
CA TRP A 99 -6.36 5.19 1.75
C TRP A 99 -7.65 4.43 1.45
N PHE A 100 -7.94 4.28 0.17
CA PHE A 100 -9.15 3.64 -0.34
C PHE A 100 -8.82 2.70 -1.50
N TYR A 101 -9.69 1.74 -1.74
CA TYR A 101 -9.78 1.03 -3.00
C TYR A 101 -11.08 1.43 -3.70
N ILE A 102 -10.95 1.97 -4.91
CA ILE A 102 -12.09 2.38 -5.74
C ILE A 102 -12.26 1.39 -6.89
N PRO A 103 -13.37 0.63 -6.95
CA PRO A 103 -13.59 -0.41 -7.98
C PRO A 103 -14.14 0.15 -9.31
N TYR A 104 -14.30 1.47 -9.44
CA TYR A 104 -14.97 2.11 -10.58
C TYR A 104 -14.00 2.91 -11.42
N THR A 105 -14.24 2.98 -12.73
CA THR A 105 -13.56 3.94 -13.61
C THR A 105 -14.11 5.34 -13.41
N SER A 106 -13.33 6.39 -13.71
CA SER A 106 -13.82 7.77 -13.64
C SER A 106 -15.07 8.01 -14.50
N SER A 107 -15.19 7.31 -15.64
CA SER A 107 -16.37 7.38 -16.52
C SER A 107 -17.65 6.76 -15.95
N GLN A 108 -17.54 5.92 -14.91
CA GLN A 108 -18.67 5.35 -14.19
C GLN A 108 -19.09 6.22 -13.00
N ILE A 109 -18.26 7.19 -12.60
CA ILE A 109 -18.49 8.08 -11.47
C ILE A 109 -19.03 9.40 -12.00
N ALA A 110 -20.22 9.78 -11.55
CA ALA A 110 -20.81 11.08 -11.86
C ALA A 110 -20.34 12.18 -10.88
N LEU A 111 -20.09 11.81 -9.62
CA LEU A 111 -19.55 12.69 -8.58
C LEU A 111 -18.91 11.86 -7.47
N ALA A 112 -17.75 12.28 -6.99
CA ALA A 112 -17.13 11.78 -5.77
C ALA A 112 -17.02 12.94 -4.77
N GLU A 113 -17.34 12.70 -3.50
CA GLU A 113 -17.25 13.70 -2.44
C GLU A 113 -16.54 13.12 -1.21
N PHE A 114 -15.62 13.90 -0.65
CA PHE A 114 -15.14 13.70 0.72
C PHE A 114 -15.97 14.57 1.67
N VAL A 115 -16.45 13.97 2.75
CA VAL A 115 -17.22 14.69 3.77
C VAL A 115 -16.44 14.67 5.07
N ILE A 116 -16.16 15.84 5.64
CA ILE A 116 -15.54 16.00 6.95
C ILE A 116 -16.08 17.27 7.61
N ASN A 117 -16.43 17.21 8.91
CA ASN A 117 -17.03 18.35 9.64
C ASN A 117 -18.22 18.99 8.90
N ASP A 118 -19.13 18.17 8.36
CA ASP A 118 -20.29 18.59 7.56
C ASP A 118 -19.96 19.34 6.24
N ASN A 119 -18.68 19.49 5.90
CA ASN A 119 -18.23 20.07 4.64
C ASN A 119 -18.08 18.96 3.60
N ARG A 120 -18.58 19.22 2.39
CA ARG A 120 -18.48 18.32 1.23
C ARG A 120 -17.49 18.89 0.24
N ILE A 121 -16.48 18.10 -0.09
CA ILE A 121 -15.40 18.48 -1.00
C ILE A 121 -15.50 17.58 -2.22
N PRO A 122 -15.79 18.12 -3.42
CA PRO A 122 -15.78 17.32 -4.64
C PRO A 122 -14.37 16.81 -4.91
N LEU A 123 -14.26 15.60 -5.45
CA LEU A 123 -12.98 14.97 -5.75
C LEU A 123 -12.86 14.59 -7.22
N ILE A 124 -11.66 14.75 -7.76
CA ILE A 124 -11.22 14.18 -9.03
C ILE A 124 -10.65 12.79 -8.74
N VAL A 125 -11.27 11.77 -9.32
CA VAL A 125 -10.89 10.36 -9.17
C VAL A 125 -10.01 9.92 -10.35
N PRO A 126 -8.97 9.09 -10.13
CA PRO A 126 -8.20 8.47 -11.20
C PRO A 126 -9.06 7.73 -12.24
N GLU A 127 -8.53 7.60 -13.46
CA GLU A 127 -9.28 7.01 -14.59
C GLU A 127 -9.61 5.53 -14.40
N THR A 128 -8.70 4.79 -13.76
CA THR A 128 -8.76 3.34 -13.60
C THR A 128 -9.05 2.93 -12.15
N PRO A 129 -9.74 1.80 -11.92
CA PRO A 129 -9.89 1.21 -10.59
C PRO A 129 -8.54 0.93 -9.92
N GLY A 130 -8.49 1.01 -8.59
CA GLY A 130 -7.31 0.66 -7.82
C GLY A 130 -7.20 1.36 -6.46
N TYR A 131 -6.02 1.23 -5.85
CA TYR A 131 -5.72 1.91 -4.58
C TYR A 131 -5.44 3.39 -4.80
N THR A 132 -6.11 4.22 -4.02
CA THR A 132 -5.96 5.67 -4.07
C THR A 132 -5.81 6.27 -2.69
N SER A 133 -5.07 7.37 -2.62
CA SER A 133 -4.88 8.15 -1.40
C SER A 133 -5.68 9.45 -1.44
N LEU A 134 -6.07 9.95 -0.28
CA LEU A 134 -6.58 11.31 -0.10
C LEU A 134 -5.86 11.92 1.10
N ARG A 135 -5.12 13.00 0.89
CA ARG A 135 -4.58 13.77 2.00
C ARG A 135 -5.64 14.75 2.48
N ILE A 136 -5.86 14.85 3.80
CA ILE A 136 -6.84 15.79 4.33
C ILE A 136 -6.52 17.22 3.84
N PRO A 137 -7.51 17.96 3.31
CA PRO A 137 -7.34 19.33 2.84
C PRO A 137 -6.75 20.24 3.91
N GLN A 138 -6.09 21.31 3.50
CA GLN A 138 -5.41 22.20 4.45
C GLN A 138 -6.41 22.90 5.39
N GLU A 139 -7.56 23.26 4.85
CA GLU A 139 -8.67 23.93 5.49
C GLU A 139 -9.30 23.09 6.61
N PHE A 140 -9.12 21.77 6.57
CA PHE A 140 -9.64 20.82 7.55
C PHE A 140 -8.52 20.12 8.33
N SER A 141 -7.40 20.80 8.54
CA SER A 141 -6.33 20.30 9.41
C SER A 141 -6.87 19.91 10.78
N LEU A 142 -6.51 18.72 11.25
CA LEU A 142 -7.01 18.12 12.48
C LEU A 142 -6.34 18.73 13.71
N GLU A 143 -7.14 19.05 14.71
CA GLU A 143 -6.68 19.48 16.03
C GLU A 143 -6.30 18.28 16.89
N VAL A 144 -5.30 18.47 17.74
CA VAL A 144 -4.85 17.45 18.70
C VAL A 144 -5.99 17.15 19.68
N ASP A 145 -6.07 15.87 20.07
CA ASP A 145 -7.07 15.29 20.96
C ASP A 145 -8.53 15.43 20.48
N THR A 146 -8.73 15.75 19.20
CA THR A 146 -10.04 15.90 18.58
C THR A 146 -10.34 14.75 17.63
N GLU A 147 -11.54 14.17 17.75
CA GLU A 147 -12.05 13.14 16.86
C GLU A 147 -12.87 13.78 15.72
N TYR A 148 -12.62 13.32 14.50
CA TYR A 148 -13.29 13.76 13.28
C TYR A 148 -13.95 12.57 12.61
N LYS A 149 -15.21 12.72 12.21
CA LYS A 149 -15.90 11.74 11.36
C LYS A 149 -15.75 12.14 9.90
N TRP A 150 -15.43 11.17 9.05
CA TRP A 150 -15.30 11.38 7.63
C TRP A 150 -16.09 10.36 6.82
N PHE A 151 -16.45 10.73 5.59
CA PHE A 151 -17.08 9.86 4.59
C PHE A 151 -16.40 10.05 3.24
N LEU A 152 -16.31 8.98 2.46
CA LEU A 152 -16.09 9.04 1.03
C LEU A 152 -17.37 8.54 0.36
N GLU A 153 -18.02 9.39 -0.42
CA GLU A 153 -19.26 9.11 -1.14
C GLU A 153 -18.99 9.10 -2.65
N ILE A 154 -19.42 8.03 -3.34
CA ILE A 154 -19.32 7.88 -4.79
C ILE A 154 -20.72 7.77 -5.38
N HIS A 155 -21.07 8.75 -6.20
CA HIS A 155 -22.32 8.79 -6.96
C HIS A 155 -22.05 8.36 -8.40
N CYS A 156 -22.59 7.21 -8.80
CA CYS A 156 -22.48 6.75 -10.18
C CYS A 156 -23.66 7.23 -11.07
N ASP A 157 -24.77 7.68 -10.47
CA ASP A 157 -25.92 8.21 -11.21
C ASP A 157 -26.67 9.31 -10.44
N LEU A 158 -26.44 10.57 -10.84
CA LEU A 158 -27.10 11.74 -10.23
C LEU A 158 -28.56 11.93 -10.66
N ARG A 159 -29.06 11.18 -11.65
CA ARG A 159 -30.45 11.31 -12.16
C ARG A 159 -31.47 10.78 -11.16
N ASN A 160 -31.08 9.85 -10.29
CA ASN A 160 -31.96 9.30 -9.27
C ASN A 160 -31.37 9.48 -7.86
N ARG A 161 -31.53 10.68 -7.32
CA ARG A 161 -31.08 11.04 -5.96
C ARG A 161 -31.78 10.26 -4.83
N LYS A 162 -32.77 9.41 -5.13
CA LYS A 162 -33.38 8.52 -4.13
C LYS A 162 -32.55 7.27 -3.85
N LYS A 163 -31.65 6.89 -4.77
CA LYS A 163 -30.73 5.78 -4.56
C LYS A 163 -29.57 6.24 -3.69
N ILE A 164 -29.07 5.33 -2.84
CA ILE A 164 -27.96 5.59 -1.93
C ILE A 164 -26.65 5.54 -2.75
N PRO A 165 -25.72 6.50 -2.60
CA PRO A 165 -24.38 6.40 -3.19
C PRO A 165 -23.62 5.20 -2.62
N ALA A 166 -22.57 4.76 -3.30
CA ALA A 166 -21.60 3.88 -2.65
C ALA A 166 -20.81 4.71 -1.64
N TYR A 167 -20.66 4.24 -0.40
CA TYR A 167 -19.94 5.02 0.60
C TYR A 167 -19.17 4.17 1.61
N VAL A 168 -18.07 4.74 2.08
CA VAL A 168 -17.29 4.23 3.22
C VAL A 168 -17.07 5.38 4.20
N ASN A 169 -16.90 5.06 5.48
CA ASN A 169 -16.74 6.06 6.51
C ASN A 169 -15.94 5.55 7.70
N GLY A 170 -15.45 6.49 8.49
CA GLY A 170 -14.73 6.19 9.71
C GLY A 170 -14.53 7.42 10.57
N LYS A 171 -13.75 7.22 11.62
CA LYS A 171 -13.34 8.24 12.58
C LYS A 171 -11.82 8.30 12.64
N ILE A 172 -11.30 9.51 12.73
CA ILE A 172 -9.89 9.78 12.90
C ILE A 172 -9.67 10.73 14.07
N GLN A 173 -8.79 10.35 14.98
CA GLN A 173 -8.37 11.21 16.08
C GLN A 173 -6.90 11.58 15.91
N ARG A 174 -6.58 12.87 15.91
CA ARG A 174 -5.19 13.30 16.01
C ARG A 174 -4.78 13.29 17.48
N ILE A 175 -3.64 12.70 17.79
CA ILE A 175 -3.02 12.73 19.12
C ILE A 175 -1.67 13.44 19.05
N GLU A 176 -1.19 13.91 20.20
CA GLU A 176 0.13 14.51 20.30
C GLU A 176 1.22 13.46 20.04
N SER A 177 2.23 13.83 19.25
CA SER A 177 3.40 12.96 19.06
C SER A 177 4.26 12.96 20.31
N THR A 178 4.85 11.82 20.65
CA THR A 178 5.74 11.70 21.82
C THR A 178 7.20 11.65 21.39
N ASN A 179 8.10 12.18 22.23
CA ASN A 179 9.54 12.08 21.98
C ASN A 179 10.00 10.62 21.83
N VAL A 180 9.39 9.69 22.58
CA VAL A 180 9.72 8.26 22.51
C VAL A 180 9.38 7.70 21.12
N LEU A 181 8.20 8.03 20.59
CA LEU A 181 7.81 7.66 19.24
C LEU A 181 8.79 8.23 18.21
N SER A 182 9.12 9.52 18.30
CA SER A 182 10.06 10.17 17.37
C SER A 182 11.44 9.50 17.40
N THR A 183 11.97 9.19 18.57
CA THR A 183 13.26 8.49 18.70
C THR A 183 13.23 7.09 18.09
N GLN A 184 12.17 6.32 18.30
CA GLN A 184 12.06 4.97 17.71
C GLN A 184 11.96 5.01 16.18
N LEU A 185 11.29 6.02 15.61
CA LEU A 185 11.18 6.18 14.16
C LEU A 185 12.52 6.55 13.48
N GLU A 186 13.47 7.12 14.23
CA GLU A 186 14.81 7.47 13.75
C GLU A 186 15.78 6.27 13.75
N GLU A 187 15.39 5.12 14.34
CA GLU A 187 16.24 3.94 14.39
C GLU A 187 16.55 3.39 12.98
N PRO A 188 17.83 3.23 12.60
CA PRO A 188 18.18 2.76 11.28
C PRO A 188 17.63 1.35 10.99
N GLY A 189 16.92 1.21 9.87
CA GLY A 189 16.38 -0.06 9.41
C GLY A 189 15.10 -0.51 10.11
N ILE A 190 14.52 0.32 10.98
CA ILE A 190 13.25 0.00 11.65
C ILE A 190 12.10 0.00 10.63
N ALA A 191 11.17 -0.94 10.79
CA ALA A 191 9.91 -0.94 10.05
C ALA A 191 8.96 0.09 10.69
N GLN A 192 8.95 1.33 10.17
CA GLN A 192 8.22 2.44 10.80
C GLN A 192 6.70 2.19 10.88
N GLU A 193 6.08 1.51 9.92
CA GLU A 193 4.67 1.12 10.00
C GLU A 193 4.37 0.24 11.20
N LEU A 194 5.29 -0.65 11.60
CA LEU A 194 5.11 -1.48 12.79
C LEU A 194 5.27 -0.64 14.06
N VAL A 195 6.18 0.35 14.07
CA VAL A 195 6.29 1.31 15.17
C VAL A 195 4.99 2.11 15.29
N TYR A 196 4.48 2.70 14.21
CA TYR A 196 3.20 3.40 14.25
C TYR A 196 2.06 2.48 14.72
N ALA A 197 2.00 1.25 14.23
CA ALA A 197 0.96 0.29 14.59
C ALA A 197 0.98 -0.07 16.09
N GLU A 198 2.17 -0.21 16.70
CA GLU A 198 2.30 -0.45 18.15
C GLU A 198 1.73 0.68 19.00
N TYR A 199 1.81 1.92 18.52
CA TYR A 199 1.23 3.09 19.19
C TYR A 199 -0.25 3.29 18.84
N GLY A 200 -0.85 2.37 18.08
CA GLY A 200 -2.24 2.45 17.62
C GLY A 200 -2.47 3.53 16.55
N LEU A 201 -1.42 4.03 15.92
CA LEU A 201 -1.45 5.09 14.89
C LEU A 201 -1.75 4.50 13.51
N TRP A 202 -2.95 3.94 13.36
CA TRP A 202 -3.34 3.23 12.14
C TRP A 202 -3.10 4.05 10.87
N PHE A 203 -3.51 5.32 10.86
CA PHE A 203 -3.44 6.15 9.66
C PHE A 203 -1.99 6.44 9.24
N ASP A 204 -1.08 6.60 10.20
CA ASP A 204 0.35 6.80 9.96
C ASP A 204 0.99 5.49 9.47
N ALA A 205 0.63 4.36 10.09
CA ALA A 205 1.11 3.03 9.73
C ALA A 205 0.74 2.65 8.29
N ILE A 206 -0.56 2.70 7.95
CA ILE A 206 -1.03 2.33 6.62
C ILE A 206 -0.50 3.29 5.55
N ASN A 207 -0.37 4.59 5.87
CA ASN A 207 0.18 5.56 4.95
C ASN A 207 1.65 5.28 4.64
N TYR A 208 2.46 4.99 5.65
CA TYR A 208 3.88 4.72 5.47
C TYR A 208 4.12 3.56 4.50
N VAL A 209 3.53 2.40 4.77
CA VAL A 209 3.78 1.19 3.95
C VAL A 209 3.13 1.29 2.56
N SER A 210 1.95 1.95 2.45
CA SER A 210 1.28 2.17 1.17
C SER A 210 2.06 3.12 0.27
N ALA A 211 2.62 4.20 0.82
CA ALA A 211 3.45 5.14 0.08
C ALA A 211 4.74 4.48 -0.44
N LEU A 212 5.42 3.68 0.40
CA LEU A 212 6.60 2.91 -0.02
C LEU A 212 6.28 1.92 -1.14
N ARG A 213 5.18 1.17 -1.00
CA ARG A 213 4.74 0.21 -2.01
C ARG A 213 4.34 0.90 -3.31
N SER A 214 3.67 2.04 -3.26
CA SER A 214 3.31 2.83 -4.45
C SER A 214 4.55 3.29 -5.22
N GLN A 215 5.65 3.60 -4.53
CA GLN A 215 6.90 4.02 -5.16
C GLN A 215 7.74 2.83 -5.67
N ASN A 216 7.56 1.64 -5.07
CA ASN A 216 8.37 0.45 -5.35
C ASN A 216 7.46 -0.77 -5.61
N PRO A 217 6.62 -0.75 -6.67
CA PRO A 217 5.56 -1.75 -6.87
C PRO A 217 6.07 -3.18 -7.13
N SER A 218 7.34 -3.34 -7.53
CA SER A 218 7.96 -4.64 -7.78
C SER A 218 8.62 -5.26 -6.54
N ASP A 219 8.73 -4.51 -5.43
CA ASP A 219 9.38 -4.98 -4.21
C ASP A 219 8.48 -5.95 -3.44
N GLN A 220 8.87 -7.23 -3.43
CA GLN A 220 8.12 -8.29 -2.76
C GLN A 220 8.15 -8.18 -1.23
N ALA A 221 9.19 -7.59 -0.64
CA ALA A 221 9.24 -7.38 0.80
C ALA A 221 8.22 -6.32 1.23
N LEU A 222 8.04 -5.25 0.43
CA LEU A 222 7.00 -4.25 0.67
C LEU A 222 5.59 -4.80 0.45
N LEU A 223 5.40 -5.68 -0.54
CA LEU A 223 4.14 -6.41 -0.72
C LEU A 223 3.76 -7.19 0.55
N LEU A 224 4.69 -7.99 1.08
CA LEU A 224 4.46 -8.79 2.28
C LEU A 224 4.17 -7.92 3.51
N ARG A 225 4.97 -6.87 3.76
CA ARG A 225 4.73 -5.94 4.89
C ARG A 225 3.36 -5.28 4.82
N TRP A 226 2.95 -4.86 3.62
CA TRP A 226 1.61 -4.29 3.41
C TRP A 226 0.51 -5.32 3.65
N GLN A 227 0.67 -6.55 3.14
CA GLN A 227 -0.31 -7.63 3.35
C GLN A 227 -0.42 -8.01 4.83
N ASN A 228 0.70 -8.10 5.53
CA ASN A 228 0.74 -8.39 6.95
C ASN A 228 -0.01 -7.31 7.75
N LEU A 229 0.23 -6.03 7.45
CA LEU A 229 -0.48 -4.92 8.12
C LEU A 229 -2.00 -4.99 7.88
N LEU A 230 -2.43 -5.33 6.66
CA LEU A 230 -3.85 -5.51 6.34
C LEU A 230 -4.49 -6.76 6.96
N ALA A 231 -3.67 -7.75 7.30
CA ALA A 231 -4.09 -9.00 7.95
C ALA A 231 -4.08 -8.91 9.49
N VAL A 232 -3.60 -7.80 10.07
CA VAL A 232 -3.62 -7.59 11.52
C VAL A 232 -5.03 -7.78 12.07
N LYS A 233 -5.11 -8.39 13.25
CA LYS A 233 -6.37 -8.65 13.95
C LYS A 233 -7.21 -7.37 14.06
N GLY A 234 -8.48 -7.45 13.67
CA GLY A 234 -9.39 -6.31 13.65
C GLY A 234 -9.36 -5.46 12.37
N VAL A 235 -8.48 -5.76 11.40
CA VAL A 235 -8.44 -5.09 10.10
C VAL A 235 -9.19 -5.87 9.03
N HIS A 236 -8.89 -7.16 8.84
CA HIS A 236 -9.60 -8.05 7.90
C HIS A 236 -9.61 -7.56 6.43
N LEU A 237 -8.47 -7.06 5.94
CA LEU A 237 -8.29 -6.60 4.55
C LEU A 237 -7.28 -7.48 3.78
N ASP A 238 -7.01 -8.69 4.26
CA ASP A 238 -6.06 -9.65 3.70
C ASP A 238 -6.44 -10.16 2.30
N SER A 239 -7.74 -10.16 1.97
CA SER A 239 -8.25 -10.61 0.66
C SER A 239 -8.34 -9.50 -0.40
N MET A 240 -7.73 -8.34 -0.16
CA MET A 240 -7.83 -7.19 -1.07
C MET A 240 -7.09 -7.43 -2.40
N PRO A 241 -7.59 -6.88 -3.53
CA PRO A 241 -7.01 -7.10 -4.86
C PRO A 241 -5.52 -6.71 -4.94
N GLN A 242 -4.69 -7.47 -5.65
CA GLN A 242 -3.27 -7.12 -5.85
C GLN A 242 -3.09 -6.18 -7.06
N GLU A 243 -3.88 -5.11 -7.08
CA GLU A 243 -3.90 -4.08 -8.12
C GLU A 243 -2.92 -2.94 -7.83
N PRO A 244 -2.55 -2.14 -8.84
CA PRO A 244 -1.64 -1.02 -8.65
C PRO A 244 -2.25 0.10 -7.80
N PHE A 245 -1.35 0.93 -7.27
CA PHE A 245 -1.67 2.25 -6.75
C PHE A 245 -1.87 3.18 -7.93
N VAL A 246 -3.08 3.73 -8.08
CA VAL A 246 -3.51 4.45 -9.30
C VAL A 246 -3.49 5.98 -9.15
N GLY A 247 -3.10 6.48 -7.97
CA GLY A 247 -2.86 7.91 -7.74
C GLY A 247 -3.58 8.46 -6.51
N THR A 248 -3.76 9.77 -6.49
CA THR A 248 -4.34 10.52 -5.38
C THR A 248 -5.65 11.16 -5.81
N LEU A 249 -6.64 11.16 -4.93
CA LEU A 249 -7.87 11.93 -5.04
C LEU A 249 -7.53 13.41 -4.86
N LEU A 250 -7.82 14.22 -5.88
CA LEU A 250 -7.54 15.66 -5.88
C LEU A 250 -8.81 16.45 -5.65
N GLU A 251 -8.69 17.57 -4.96
CA GLU A 251 -9.78 18.53 -4.71
C GLU A 251 -9.95 19.52 -5.87
#